data_AF-A0A3D2N5S7-F1
#
_entry.id   AF-A0A3D2N5S7-F1
#
_cell.length_a   1.000
_cell.length_b   1.000
_cell.length_c   1.000
_cell.angle_alpha   90.00
_cell.angle_beta   90.00
_cell.angle_gamma   90.00
#
_symmetry.space_group_name_H-M   'P 1'
#
loop_
_entity.id
_entity.type
_entity.pdbx_description
1 polymer ?
#
loop_
_entity_poly.entity_id
_entity_poly.type
_entity_poly.pdbx_seq_one_letter_code
_entity_poly.pdbx_strand_id
1 'polypeptide(L)'
;MGMLKDLDQDQKMLRLEKRIRKLESQVNGGNKMSKILETLVGQDVIMNIGYEEIRCRVLDVDDDWIKLLIYGKKRDKDMTVIRPVDEISKVTLDKEGV
;
A
#
# COMPACT_ATOMS: atom_id res chain seq x y z
N MET A 1 35.78 -8.45 -34.91
CA MET A 1 35.39 -9.10 -33.64
C MET A 1 34.79 -8.14 -32.59
N GLY A 2 34.69 -6.82 -32.82
CA GLY A 2 34.06 -5.87 -31.87
C GLY A 2 32.53 -5.94 -31.82
N MET A 3 31.87 -5.96 -32.98
CA MET A 3 30.39 -5.91 -33.08
C MET A 3 29.63 -6.97 -32.27
N LEU A 4 30.19 -8.18 -32.11
CA LEU A 4 29.53 -9.25 -31.35
C LEU A 4 29.58 -9.02 -29.83
N LYS A 5 30.62 -8.31 -29.36
CA LYS A 5 30.78 -7.94 -27.94
C LYS A 5 29.89 -6.74 -27.59
N ASP A 6 29.75 -5.80 -28.53
CA ASP A 6 28.89 -4.63 -28.38
C ASP A 6 27.41 -5.06 -28.25
N LEU A 7 26.97 -6.02 -29.08
CA LEU A 7 25.60 -6.57 -29.02
C LEU A 7 25.31 -7.33 -27.70
N ASP A 8 26.30 -8.04 -27.15
CA ASP A 8 26.18 -8.73 -25.86
C ASP A 8 26.16 -7.75 -24.68
N GLN A 9 26.92 -6.65 -24.78
CA GLN A 9 26.87 -5.56 -23.80
C GLN A 9 25.53 -4.83 -23.82
N ASP A 10 24.97 -4.55 -24.99
CA ASP A 10 23.64 -3.92 -25.12
C ASP A 10 22.55 -4.78 -24.49
N GLN A 11 22.58 -6.10 -24.71
CA GLN A 11 21.64 -7.02 -24.07
C GLN A 11 21.79 -7.06 -22.55
N LYS A 12 23.02 -7.01 -22.04
CA LYS A 12 23.28 -6.93 -20.59
C LYS A 12 22.76 -5.62 -20.00
N MET A 13 22.96 -4.50 -20.70
CA MET A 13 22.46 -3.19 -20.26
C MET A 13 20.93 -3.17 -20.19
N LEU A 14 20.25 -3.66 -21.24
CA LEU A 14 18.79 -3.77 -21.26
C LEU A 14 18.23 -4.67 -20.14
N ARG A 15 18.93 -5.76 -19.80
CA ARG A 15 18.55 -6.63 -18.68
C ARG A 15 18.72 -5.93 -17.34
N LEU A 16 19.79 -5.16 -17.17
CA LEU A 16 20.03 -4.38 -15.96
C LEU A 16 18.98 -3.28 -15.80
N GLU A 17 18.68 -2.51 -16.85
CA GLU A 17 17.61 -1.50 -16.83
C GLU A 17 16.25 -2.08 -16.45
N LYS A 18 15.89 -3.25 -16.99
CA LYS A 18 14.64 -3.95 -16.62
C LYS A 18 14.63 -4.38 -15.15
N ARG A 19 15.76 -4.85 -14.62
CA ARG A 19 15.88 -5.24 -13.21
C ARG A 19 15.82 -4.01 -12.30
N ILE A 20 16.46 -2.91 -12.68
CA ILE A 20 16.40 -1.64 -11.95
C ILE A 20 14.96 -1.12 -11.90
N ARG A 21 14.25 -1.05 -13.03
CA ARG A 21 12.83 -0.62 -13.04
C ARG A 21 11.93 -1.52 -12.19
N LYS A 22 12.18 -2.83 -12.17
CA LYS A 22 11.44 -3.75 -11.32
C LYS A 22 11.75 -3.52 -9.84
N LEU A 23 13.01 -3.25 -9.50
CA LEU A 23 13.42 -2.93 -8.14
C LEU A 23 12.87 -1.57 -7.69
N GLU A 24 12.96 -0.53 -8.51
CA GLU A 24 12.35 0.78 -8.27
C GLU A 24 10.84 0.65 -8.09
N SER A 25 10.17 -0.14 -8.94
CA SER A 25 8.74 -0.44 -8.75
C SER A 25 8.48 -1.21 -7.45
N GLN A 26 9.37 -2.07 -7.00
CA GLN A 26 9.18 -2.82 -5.74
C GLN A 26 9.48 -1.97 -4.50
N VAL A 27 10.39 -1.00 -4.62
CA VAL A 27 10.83 -0.13 -3.53
C VAL A 27 9.93 1.11 -3.40
N ASN A 28 9.46 1.68 -4.51
CA ASN A 28 8.61 2.89 -4.53
C ASN A 28 7.11 2.55 -4.54
N GLY A 29 6.66 1.60 -3.71
CA GLY A 29 5.21 1.39 -3.55
C GLY A 29 4.51 0.73 -4.76
N GLY A 30 5.15 -0.20 -5.46
CA GLY A 30 4.49 -1.09 -6.44
C GLY A 30 3.47 -2.05 -5.82
N ASN A 31 2.91 -1.72 -4.67
CA ASN A 31 1.75 -2.38 -4.15
C ASN A 31 0.54 -1.70 -4.78
N LYS A 32 -0.08 -2.41 -5.74
CA LYS A 32 -1.46 -2.13 -6.21
C LYS A 32 -2.43 -1.82 -5.06
N MET A 33 -2.10 -2.26 -3.85
CA MET A 33 -2.81 -2.02 -2.61
C MET A 33 -2.90 -0.55 -2.21
N SER A 34 -1.84 0.29 -2.27
CA SER A 34 -1.94 1.71 -1.86
C SER A 34 -2.99 2.45 -2.70
N LYS A 35 -2.92 2.31 -4.03
CA LYS A 35 -3.92 2.83 -4.97
C LYS A 35 -5.34 2.30 -4.74
N ILE A 36 -5.48 1.04 -4.30
CA ILE A 36 -6.79 0.47 -3.95
C ILE A 36 -7.29 1.09 -2.63
N LEU A 37 -6.41 1.25 -1.64
CA LEU A 37 -6.74 1.87 -0.35
C LEU A 37 -7.08 3.35 -0.49
N GLU A 38 -6.43 4.07 -1.40
CA GLU A 38 -6.79 5.45 -1.76
C GLU A 38 -8.28 5.56 -2.18
N THR A 39 -8.82 4.55 -2.88
CA THR A 39 -10.25 4.53 -3.26
C THR A 39 -11.20 4.42 -2.06
N LEU A 40 -10.70 4.06 -0.89
CA LEU A 40 -11.45 3.90 0.35
C LEU A 40 -11.43 5.17 1.22
N VAL A 41 -10.69 6.22 0.83
CA VAL A 41 -10.65 7.48 1.58
C VAL A 41 -12.07 8.02 1.77
N GLY A 42 -12.40 8.33 3.02
CA GLY A 42 -13.72 8.77 3.44
C GLY A 42 -14.72 7.65 3.74
N GLN A 43 -14.36 6.38 3.57
CA GLN A 43 -15.23 5.23 3.84
C GLN A 43 -14.94 4.60 5.20
N ASP A 44 -15.99 4.03 5.80
CA ASP A 44 -15.89 3.19 6.99
C ASP A 44 -15.62 1.74 6.57
N VAL A 45 -14.60 1.16 7.20
CA VAL A 45 -14.07 -0.16 6.86
C VAL A 45 -13.67 -0.92 8.11
N ILE A 46 -13.58 -2.24 7.96
CA ILE A 46 -12.99 -3.14 8.94
C ILE A 46 -11.64 -3.57 8.37
N MET A 47 -10.56 -3.22 9.06
CA MET A 47 -9.19 -3.58 8.68
C MET A 47 -8.57 -4.56 9.65
N ASN A 48 -7.81 -5.50 9.10
CA ASN A 48 -6.90 -6.33 9.88
C ASN A 48 -5.48 -5.75 9.77
N ILE A 49 -5.01 -5.14 10.86
CA ILE A 49 -3.69 -4.53 10.96
C ILE A 49 -2.88 -5.36 11.96
N GLY A 50 -1.83 -6.03 11.46
CA GLY A 50 -1.13 -7.04 12.24
C GLY A 50 -2.06 -8.19 12.69
N TYR A 51 -2.30 -8.30 14.00
CA TYR A 51 -3.17 -9.34 14.60
C TYR A 51 -4.52 -8.79 15.11
N GLU A 52 -4.82 -7.52 14.86
CA GLU A 52 -6.01 -6.85 15.38
C GLU A 52 -7.00 -6.51 14.26
N GLU A 53 -8.29 -6.77 14.50
CA GLU A 53 -9.39 -6.33 13.64
C GLU A 53 -9.95 -5.00 14.18
N ILE A 54 -9.96 -3.96 13.34
CA ILE A 54 -10.26 -2.58 13.73
C ILE A 54 -11.31 -2.00 12.79
N ARG A 55 -12.42 -1.52 13.36
CA ARG A 55 -13.40 -0.68 12.65
C ARG A 55 -12.93 0.77 12.65
N CYS A 56 -12.73 1.34 11.47
CA CYS A 56 -12.15 2.66 11.31
C CYS A 56 -12.62 3.34 10.03
N ARG A 57 -12.42 4.66 9.96
CA ARG A 57 -12.59 5.44 8.74
C ARG A 57 -11.24 5.73 8.12
N VAL A 58 -11.11 5.53 6.81
CA VAL A 58 -9.90 5.97 6.09
C VAL A 58 -9.94 7.47 5.92
N LEU A 59 -8.92 8.17 6.42
CA LEU A 59 -8.82 9.63 6.31
C LEU A 59 -7.87 10.05 5.18
N ASP A 60 -6.78 9.32 4.98
CA ASP A 60 -5.76 9.62 3.97
C ASP A 60 -4.88 8.39 3.71
N VAL A 61 -4.27 8.31 2.52
CA VAL A 61 -3.38 7.21 2.12
C VAL A 61 -2.26 7.79 1.24
N ASP A 62 -1.03 7.38 1.52
CA ASP A 62 0.10 7.53 0.59
C ASP A 62 0.72 6.15 0.27
N ASP A 63 1.87 6.13 -0.37
CA ASP A 63 2.52 4.88 -0.81
C ASP A 63 2.90 3.94 0.35
N ASP A 64 3.23 4.49 1.51
CA ASP A 64 3.79 3.75 2.65
C ASP A 64 2.90 3.80 3.89
N TRP A 65 2.01 4.79 4.00
CA TRP A 65 1.25 5.10 5.20
C TRP A 65 -0.25 5.25 4.94
N ILE A 66 -1.03 4.86 5.94
CA ILE A 66 -2.46 5.10 6.00
C ILE A 66 -2.82 5.87 7.26
N LYS A 67 -3.68 6.88 7.12
CA LYS A 67 -4.27 7.62 8.24
C LYS A 67 -5.69 7.12 8.48
N LEU A 68 -5.97 6.72 9.72
CA LEU A 68 -7.24 6.12 10.12
C LEU A 68 -7.85 6.86 11.31
N LEU A 69 -9.18 6.99 11.31
CA LEU A 69 -9.96 7.33 12.50
C LEU A 69 -10.49 6.03 13.12
N ILE A 70 -9.99 5.64 14.28
CA ILE A 70 -10.48 4.49 15.04
C ILE A 70 -11.58 4.98 15.97
N TYR A 71 -12.75 4.35 15.88
CA TYR A 71 -13.90 4.67 16.73
C TYR A 71 -13.72 4.10 18.14
N GLY A 72 -13.87 4.96 19.14
CA GLY A 72 -13.83 4.54 20.55
C GLY A 72 -15.05 3.70 20.93
N LYS A 73 -14.90 2.73 21.84
CA LYS A 73 -16.05 2.01 22.39
C LYS A 73 -16.69 2.85 23.49
N LYS A 74 -18.00 3.15 23.39
CA LYS A 74 -18.95 3.75 24.37
C LYS A 74 -18.49 4.92 25.27
N ARG A 75 -17.30 4.88 25.85
CA ARG A 75 -16.69 5.87 26.75
C ARG A 75 -15.30 6.34 26.28
N ASP A 76 -14.68 5.64 25.32
CA ASP A 76 -13.41 6.04 24.75
C ASP A 76 -13.61 7.09 23.65
N LYS A 77 -12.67 8.02 23.54
CA LYS A 77 -12.65 9.02 22.46
C LYS A 77 -12.16 8.36 21.18
N ASP A 78 -12.65 8.86 20.05
CA ASP A 78 -12.09 8.50 18.75
C ASP A 78 -10.63 8.94 18.67
N MET A 79 -9.81 8.11 18.02
CA MET A 79 -8.38 8.34 17.90
C MET A 79 -7.97 8.33 16.44
N THR A 80 -7.20 9.33 16.02
CA THR A 80 -6.53 9.30 14.72
C THR A 80 -5.19 8.61 14.87
N VAL A 81 -4.94 7.60 14.04
CA VAL A 81 -3.68 6.86 14.01
C VAL A 81 -3.11 6.83 12.60
N ILE A 82 -1.79 6.68 12.50
CA ILE A 82 -1.08 6.47 11.25
C ILE A 82 -0.41 5.10 11.33
N ARG A 83 -0.59 4.27 10.30
CA ARG A 83 -0.06 2.91 10.23
C ARG A 83 0.66 2.66 8.90
N PRO A 84 1.69 1.81 8.86
CA PRO A 84 2.27 1.35 7.60
C PRO A 84 1.23 0.58 6.76
N VAL A 85 1.25 0.78 5.45
CA VAL A 85 0.35 0.06 4.52
C VAL A 85 0.68 -1.44 4.49
N ASP A 86 1.94 -1.82 4.72
CA ASP A 86 2.38 -3.23 4.69
C ASP A 86 1.94 -4.06 5.91
N GLU A 87 1.46 -3.42 6.98
CA GLU A 87 0.84 -4.10 8.13
C GLU A 87 -0.61 -4.55 7.85
N ILE A 88 -1.21 -4.07 6.76
CA ILE A 88 -2.62 -4.34 6.41
C ILE A 88 -2.71 -5.67 5.67
N SER A 89 -3.39 -6.64 6.29
CA SER A 89 -3.57 -7.98 5.69
C SER A 89 -4.92 -8.16 4.99
N LYS A 90 -5.95 -7.44 5.44
CA LYS A 90 -7.33 -7.55 4.91
C LYS A 90 -8.09 -6.25 5.16
N VAL A 91 -8.91 -5.87 4.18
CA VAL A 91 -9.88 -4.77 4.31
C VAL A 91 -11.25 -5.26 3.87
N THR A 92 -12.28 -4.95 4.65
CA THR A 92 -13.69 -5.25 4.34
C THR A 92 -14.50 -3.97 4.43
N LEU A 93 -15.35 -3.72 3.43
CA LEU A 93 -16.28 -2.60 3.47
C LEU A 93 -17.34 -2.86 4.54
N ASP A 94 -17.52 -1.88 5.42
CA ASP A 94 -18.54 -1.92 6.45
C ASP A 94 -19.89 -1.52 5.84
N LYS A 95 -20.56 -2.48 5.23
CA LYS A 95 -21.84 -2.25 4.52
C LYS A 95 -23.06 -2.14 5.46
N GLU A 96 -22.88 -2.19 6.77
CA GLU A 96 -23.98 -1.99 7.71
C GLU A 96 -24.11 -0.50 8.06
N GLY A 97 -24.78 0.25 7.17
CA GLY A 97 -25.00 1.68 7.34
C GLY A 97 -25.93 2.36 6.33
N VAL A 98 -26.90 1.63 5.74
CA VAL A 98 -28.11 2.21 5.13
C VAL A 98 -29.33 1.59 5.79
#